data_AF-A0A9D9IKB9-F1
#
_entry.id   AF-A0A9D9IKB9-F1
#
_cell.length_a   1.000
_cell.length_b   1.000
_cell.length_c   1.000
_cell.angle_alpha   90.00
_cell.angle_beta   90.00
_cell.angle_gamma   90.00
#
_symmetry.space_group_name_H-M   'P 1'
#
loop_
_entity.id
_entity.type
_entity.pdbx_description
1 polymer ?
#
loop_
_entity_poly.entity_id
_entity_poly.type
_entity_poly.pdbx_seq_one_letter_code
_entity_poly.pdbx_strand_id
1 'polypeptide(L)'
;MLMLLSNPDLALVERQIIMTYNDRNPSLYTHCGVLLKLRKDMINSRVLDCQEEILPDIIAFNDALRDALKDMYDRAHLVWKAVQDNNAFAGKVEVTAKCFLGYDYPELHPVQGDDRQDLWNALCDSGWNPLYEDGVTITKLILPRDINDSFDSLTGMDCPPPNWNEGLDQELTKDLHLISPFHNLFDHTKFAITDFIYVREFETEIKIEIDRKV
;
A
#
# COMPACT_ATOMS: atom_id res chain seq x y z
N MET A 1 -11.29 7.00 -18.03
CA MET A 1 -11.57 6.47 -16.65
C MET A 1 -13.03 6.17 -16.28
N LEU A 2 -13.92 7.17 -16.08
CA LEU A 2 -15.28 6.94 -15.52
C LEU A 2 -16.11 5.89 -16.29
N MET A 3 -16.03 5.88 -17.61
CA MET A 3 -16.71 4.88 -18.46
C MET A 3 -16.11 3.47 -18.31
N LEU A 4 -14.81 3.34 -18.01
CA LEU A 4 -14.14 2.03 -17.84
C LEU A 4 -14.52 1.36 -16.50
N LEU A 5 -14.80 2.18 -15.48
CA LEU A 5 -15.22 1.73 -14.15
C LEU A 5 -16.74 1.59 -14.02
N SER A 6 -17.52 2.10 -14.98
CA SER A 6 -18.98 1.99 -15.01
C SER A 6 -19.40 0.61 -15.53
N ASN A 7 -19.50 -0.37 -14.63
CA ASN A 7 -19.93 -1.73 -14.95
C ASN A 7 -20.93 -2.26 -13.89
N PRO A 8 -22.13 -2.73 -14.30
CA PRO A 8 -23.14 -3.22 -13.36
C PRO A 8 -22.67 -4.40 -12.50
N ASP A 9 -21.90 -5.32 -13.07
CA ASP A 9 -21.38 -6.49 -12.34
C ASP A 9 -20.34 -6.06 -11.31
N LEU A 10 -19.48 -5.10 -11.66
CA LEU A 10 -18.50 -4.50 -10.73
C LEU A 10 -19.24 -3.85 -9.54
N ALA A 11 -20.30 -3.09 -9.82
CA ALA A 11 -21.10 -2.45 -8.77
C ALA A 11 -21.77 -3.47 -7.83
N LEU A 12 -22.20 -4.63 -8.35
CA LEU A 12 -22.73 -5.71 -7.52
C LEU A 12 -21.64 -6.34 -6.63
N VAL A 13 -20.44 -6.56 -7.17
CA VAL A 13 -19.29 -7.07 -6.40
C VAL A 13 -18.90 -6.09 -5.29
N GLU A 14 -18.77 -4.80 -5.60
CA GLU A 14 -18.44 -3.76 -4.61
C GLU A 14 -19.51 -3.66 -3.52
N ARG A 15 -20.80 -3.71 -3.87
CA ARG A 15 -21.87 -3.73 -2.88
C ARG A 15 -21.77 -4.96 -1.97
N GLN A 16 -21.48 -6.13 -2.52
CA GLN A 16 -21.32 -7.35 -1.72
C GLN A 16 -20.11 -7.25 -0.78
N ILE A 17 -19.00 -6.64 -1.22
CA ILE A 17 -17.83 -6.37 -0.37
C ILE A 17 -18.25 -5.52 0.83
N ILE A 18 -18.90 -4.38 0.58
CA ILE A 18 -19.33 -3.45 1.64
C ILE A 18 -20.31 -4.12 2.60
N MET A 19 -21.34 -4.81 2.09
CA MET A 19 -22.31 -5.51 2.94
C MET A 19 -21.63 -6.53 3.85
N THR A 20 -20.73 -7.33 3.28
CA THR A 20 -20.01 -8.36 4.04
C THR A 20 -19.06 -7.73 5.07
N TYR A 21 -18.49 -6.56 4.76
CA TYR A 21 -17.56 -5.86 5.65
C TYR A 21 -18.29 -5.32 6.87
N ASN A 22 -19.46 -4.72 6.62
CA ASN A 22 -20.32 -4.17 7.66
C ASN A 22 -20.95 -5.25 8.57
N ASP A 23 -21.12 -6.48 8.08
CA ASP A 23 -21.56 -7.60 8.91
C ASP A 23 -20.50 -8.01 9.96
N ARG A 24 -19.24 -7.56 9.83
CA ARG A 24 -18.12 -7.77 10.77
C ARG A 24 -17.93 -9.22 11.24
N ASN A 25 -18.29 -10.19 10.40
CA ASN A 25 -18.17 -11.60 10.74
C ASN A 25 -16.79 -12.15 10.32
N PRO A 26 -15.90 -12.51 11.26
CA PRO A 26 -14.58 -13.03 10.95
C PRO A 26 -14.59 -14.31 10.11
N SER A 27 -15.66 -15.10 10.17
CA SER A 27 -15.78 -16.34 9.38
C SER A 27 -15.89 -16.09 7.88
N LEU A 28 -16.14 -14.84 7.45
CA LEU A 28 -16.31 -14.48 6.04
C LEU A 28 -15.02 -13.98 5.40
N TYR A 29 -13.92 -13.83 6.15
CA TYR A 29 -12.69 -13.21 5.66
C TYR A 29 -12.12 -13.89 4.41
N THR A 30 -12.19 -15.22 4.33
CA THR A 30 -11.77 -15.98 3.13
C THR A 30 -12.65 -15.70 1.92
N HIS A 31 -13.96 -15.58 2.10
CA HIS A 31 -14.90 -15.21 1.04
C HIS A 31 -14.64 -13.77 0.55
N CYS A 32 -14.33 -12.88 1.47
CA CYS A 32 -14.03 -11.49 1.19
C CYS A 32 -12.77 -11.31 0.36
N GLY A 33 -11.69 -12.04 0.70
CA GLY A 33 -10.46 -12.03 -0.10
C GLY A 33 -10.69 -12.46 -1.56
N VAL A 34 -11.64 -13.36 -1.82
CA VAL A 34 -12.04 -13.75 -3.18
C VAL A 34 -12.78 -12.61 -3.90
N LEU A 35 -13.69 -11.92 -3.20
CA LEU A 35 -14.41 -10.77 -3.77
C LEU A 35 -13.46 -9.62 -4.10
N LEU A 36 -12.51 -9.29 -3.22
CA LEU A 36 -11.50 -8.26 -3.47
C LEU A 36 -10.64 -8.61 -4.69
N LYS A 37 -10.21 -9.87 -4.79
CA LYS A 37 -9.45 -10.35 -5.96
C LYS A 37 -10.26 -10.25 -7.25
N LEU A 38 -11.52 -10.70 -7.24
CA LEU A 38 -12.40 -10.60 -8.41
C LEU A 38 -12.57 -9.13 -8.85
N ARG A 39 -12.79 -8.23 -7.89
CA ARG A 39 -12.88 -6.79 -8.15
C ARG A 39 -11.60 -6.24 -8.79
N LYS A 40 -10.43 -6.56 -8.22
CA LYS A 40 -9.11 -6.20 -8.77
C LYS A 40 -8.97 -6.66 -10.21
N ASP A 41 -9.25 -7.94 -10.47
CA ASP A 41 -9.12 -8.55 -11.79
C ASP A 41 -10.04 -7.85 -12.82
N MET A 42 -11.31 -7.57 -12.45
CA MET A 42 -12.29 -6.88 -13.32
C MET A 42 -11.93 -5.43 -13.66
N ILE A 43 -11.29 -4.72 -12.73
CA ILE A 43 -10.86 -3.34 -12.93
C ILE A 43 -9.58 -3.33 -13.77
N ASN A 44 -8.54 -4.05 -13.33
CA ASN A 44 -7.24 -4.05 -13.97
C ASN A 44 -7.33 -4.53 -15.42
N SER A 45 -8.16 -5.54 -15.72
CA SER A 45 -8.33 -6.03 -17.09
C SER A 45 -8.87 -4.98 -18.07
N ARG A 46 -9.56 -3.93 -17.59
CA ARG A 46 -10.11 -2.87 -18.43
C ARG A 46 -9.23 -1.63 -18.43
N VAL A 47 -8.68 -1.29 -17.28
CA VAL A 47 -7.89 -0.06 -17.10
C VAL A 47 -6.53 -0.21 -17.79
N LEU A 48 -5.91 -1.39 -17.72
CA LEU A 48 -4.59 -1.62 -18.32
C LEU A 48 -4.63 -1.65 -19.85
N ASP A 49 -5.79 -1.94 -20.47
CA ASP A 49 -5.99 -1.79 -21.93
C ASP A 49 -5.87 -0.31 -22.38
N CYS A 50 -5.98 0.64 -21.44
CA CYS A 50 -5.84 2.07 -21.67
C CYS A 50 -4.79 2.68 -20.74
N GLN A 51 -3.70 1.94 -20.45
CA GLN A 51 -2.69 2.33 -19.45
C GLN A 51 -2.07 3.72 -19.71
N GLU A 52 -1.96 4.13 -20.98
CA GLU A 52 -1.50 5.46 -21.38
C GLU A 52 -2.33 6.61 -20.76
N GLU A 53 -3.64 6.40 -20.51
CA GLU A 53 -4.50 7.39 -19.87
C GLU A 53 -4.17 7.61 -18.40
N ILE A 54 -3.58 6.61 -17.74
CA ILE A 54 -3.35 6.59 -16.29
C ILE A 54 -1.87 6.80 -15.92
N LEU A 55 -1.00 6.88 -16.92
CA LEU A 55 0.44 7.01 -16.76
C LEU A 55 0.83 8.22 -15.87
N PRO A 56 0.23 9.42 -16.03
CA PRO A 56 0.54 10.56 -15.17
C PRO A 56 0.22 10.28 -13.69
N ASP A 57 -0.86 9.55 -13.42
CA ASP A 57 -1.28 9.21 -12.05
C ASP A 57 -0.37 8.14 -11.43
N ILE A 58 0.09 7.17 -12.22
CA ILE A 58 1.10 6.19 -11.81
C ILE A 58 2.39 6.91 -11.38
N ILE A 59 2.88 7.85 -12.20
CA ILE A 59 4.09 8.62 -11.93
C ILE A 59 3.91 9.43 -10.65
N ALA A 60 2.83 10.22 -10.57
CA ALA A 60 2.58 11.08 -9.42
C ALA A 60 2.41 10.28 -8.12
N PHE A 61 1.78 9.11 -8.17
CA PHE A 61 1.70 8.21 -7.03
C PHE A 61 3.07 7.64 -6.63
N ASN A 62 3.85 7.13 -7.58
CA ASN A 62 5.18 6.56 -7.30
C ASN A 62 6.11 7.59 -6.65
N ASP A 63 6.09 8.84 -7.13
CA ASP A 63 6.86 9.94 -6.55
C ASP A 63 6.40 10.25 -5.11
N ALA A 64 5.09 10.41 -4.90
CA ALA A 64 4.54 10.70 -3.57
C ALA A 64 4.79 9.56 -2.56
N LEU A 65 4.68 8.30 -3.02
CA LEU A 65 4.97 7.12 -2.21
C LEU A 65 6.45 7.07 -1.83
N ARG A 66 7.35 7.36 -2.77
CA ARG A 66 8.80 7.40 -2.52
C ARG A 66 9.14 8.48 -1.48
N ASP A 67 8.55 9.66 -1.59
CA ASP A 67 8.75 10.75 -0.63
C ASP A 67 8.24 10.38 0.77
N ALA A 68 7.03 9.79 0.86
CA ALA A 68 6.47 9.33 2.13
C ALA A 68 7.32 8.25 2.79
N LEU A 69 7.83 7.28 2.02
CA LEU A 69 8.74 6.26 2.51
C LEU A 69 10.06 6.84 2.97
N LYS A 70 10.57 7.89 2.31
CA LYS A 70 11.79 8.57 2.72
C LYS A 70 11.61 9.28 4.07
N ASP A 71 10.50 9.98 4.26
CA ASP A 71 10.15 10.60 5.56
C ASP A 71 10.06 9.54 6.66
N MET A 72 9.32 8.45 6.42
CA MET A 72 9.23 7.32 7.36
C MET A 72 10.62 6.77 7.73
N TYR A 73 11.44 6.48 6.72
CA TYR A 73 12.78 5.92 6.91
C TYR A 73 13.65 6.85 7.77
N ASP A 74 13.69 8.14 7.44
CA ASP A 74 14.50 9.12 8.18
C ASP A 74 14.02 9.28 9.62
N ARG A 75 12.70 9.38 9.82
CA ARG A 75 12.10 9.49 11.17
C ARG A 75 12.35 8.26 12.01
N ALA A 76 12.26 7.06 11.44
CA ALA A 76 12.56 5.81 12.15
C ALA A 76 14.01 5.78 12.66
N HIS A 77 14.97 6.20 11.81
CA HIS A 77 16.39 6.29 12.19
C HIS A 77 16.64 7.36 13.26
N LEU A 78 15.96 8.51 13.19
CA LEU A 78 16.02 9.54 14.23
C LEU A 78 15.49 9.03 15.56
N VAL A 79 14.35 8.34 15.56
CA VAL A 79 13.75 7.72 16.76
C VAL A 79 14.71 6.67 17.33
N TRP A 80 15.26 5.79 16.49
CA TRP A 80 16.22 4.79 16.91
C TRP A 80 17.45 5.41 17.60
N LYS A 81 18.02 6.46 17.01
CA LYS A 81 19.15 7.19 17.60
C LYS A 81 18.79 7.79 18.96
N ALA A 82 17.63 8.44 19.07
CA ALA A 82 17.15 9.02 20.32
C ALA A 82 16.91 7.96 21.41
N VAL A 83 16.47 6.76 21.03
CA VAL A 83 16.33 5.61 21.92
C VAL A 83 17.70 5.12 22.40
N GLN A 84 18.69 4.99 21.51
CA GLN A 84 20.04 4.55 21.87
C GLN A 84 20.74 5.51 22.82
N ASP A 85 20.57 6.82 22.62
CA ASP A 85 21.20 7.87 23.44
C ASP A 85 20.54 7.97 24.84
N ASN A 86 19.42 7.28 25.06
CA ASN A 86 18.66 7.36 26.30
C ASN A 86 18.84 6.12 27.19
N ASN A 87 19.59 6.30 28.27
CA ASN A 87 19.89 5.27 29.27
C ASN A 87 18.65 4.76 30.06
N ALA A 88 17.46 5.34 29.88
CA ALA A 88 16.23 4.89 30.52
C ALA A 88 15.65 3.61 29.89
N PHE A 89 16.06 3.27 28.68
CA PHE A 89 15.62 2.05 28.00
C PHE A 89 16.50 0.86 28.39
N ALA A 90 16.18 0.24 29.53
CA ALA A 90 16.74 -1.06 29.89
C ALA A 90 16.00 -2.18 29.14
N GLY A 91 16.74 -3.07 28.45
CA GLY A 91 16.19 -4.21 27.72
C GLY A 91 16.63 -4.25 26.24
N LYS A 92 16.13 -5.23 25.49
CA LYS A 92 16.27 -5.24 24.03
C LYS A 92 15.21 -4.29 23.46
N VAL A 93 15.64 -3.24 22.77
CA VAL A 93 14.72 -2.28 22.15
C VAL A 93 14.70 -2.52 20.64
N GLU A 94 13.51 -2.49 20.07
CA GLU A 94 13.28 -2.53 18.63
C GLU A 94 12.39 -1.35 18.23
N VAL A 95 12.70 -0.74 17.09
CA VAL A 95 11.85 0.28 16.46
C VAL A 95 11.33 -0.31 15.18
N THR A 96 10.01 -0.38 15.03
CA THR A 96 9.36 -0.80 13.78
C THR A 96 8.70 0.39 13.12
N ALA A 97 8.86 0.52 11.80
CA ALA A 97 8.21 1.56 11.02
C ALA A 97 7.44 0.96 9.83
N LYS A 98 6.23 1.47 9.62
CA LYS A 98 5.32 1.12 8.53
C LYS A 98 4.77 2.38 7.87
N CYS A 99 4.46 2.29 6.59
CA CYS A 99 3.82 3.35 5.81
C CYS A 99 2.56 2.79 5.17
N PHE A 100 1.42 3.45 5.38
CA PHE A 100 0.12 3.08 4.85
C PHE A 100 -0.37 4.17 3.89
N LEU A 101 -1.23 3.78 2.94
CA LEU A 101 -2.08 4.72 2.20
C LEU A 101 -2.96 5.50 3.19
N GLY A 102 -3.32 6.74 2.83
CA GLY A 102 -4.17 7.60 3.66
C GLY A 102 -5.49 6.95 4.11
N TYR A 103 -5.98 7.37 5.28
CA TYR A 103 -7.22 6.81 5.86
C TYR A 103 -8.47 7.18 5.06
N ASP A 104 -8.49 8.36 4.46
CA ASP A 104 -9.61 8.85 3.69
C ASP A 104 -9.52 8.36 2.23
N TYR A 105 -10.69 8.08 1.65
CA TYR A 105 -10.78 7.72 0.25
C TYR A 105 -10.22 8.85 -0.62
N PRO A 106 -9.36 8.58 -1.62
CA PRO A 106 -8.67 9.63 -2.34
C PRO A 106 -9.64 10.59 -3.04
N GLU A 107 -9.57 11.88 -2.70
CA GLU A 107 -10.39 12.92 -3.33
C GLU A 107 -10.15 13.03 -4.84
N LEU A 108 -8.94 12.66 -5.29
CA LEU A 108 -8.55 12.65 -6.69
C LEU A 108 -9.13 11.45 -7.46
N HIS A 109 -9.69 10.44 -6.78
CA HIS A 109 -10.25 9.29 -7.47
C HIS A 109 -11.44 9.74 -8.35
N PRO A 110 -11.52 9.32 -9.62
CA PRO A 110 -12.52 9.84 -10.55
C PRO A 110 -13.95 9.36 -10.26
N VAL A 111 -14.10 8.22 -9.58
CA VAL A 111 -15.38 7.76 -9.04
C VAL A 111 -15.49 8.24 -7.60
N GLN A 112 -16.51 9.03 -7.31
CA GLN A 112 -16.82 9.55 -5.98
C GLN A 112 -18.25 9.12 -5.58
N GLY A 113 -18.54 9.09 -4.28
CA GLY A 113 -19.86 8.71 -3.76
C GLY A 113 -19.85 8.32 -2.28
N ASP A 114 -21.04 8.26 -1.69
CA ASP A 114 -21.20 8.05 -0.23
C ASP A 114 -20.69 6.68 0.25
N ASP A 115 -20.65 5.69 -0.64
CA ASP A 115 -20.23 4.31 -0.34
C ASP A 115 -18.73 4.07 -0.56
N ARG A 116 -18.00 5.07 -1.09
CA ARG A 116 -16.58 4.91 -1.46
C ARG A 116 -15.68 4.76 -0.25
N GLN A 117 -15.95 5.49 0.83
CA GLN A 117 -15.19 5.37 2.08
C GLN A 117 -15.37 3.99 2.71
N ASP A 118 -16.58 3.42 2.67
CA ASP A 118 -16.83 2.08 3.21
C ASP A 118 -16.06 1.00 2.43
N LEU A 119 -16.03 1.13 1.09
CA LEU A 119 -15.23 0.25 0.24
C LEU A 119 -13.73 0.42 0.52
N TRP A 120 -13.26 1.66 0.67
CA TRP A 120 -11.87 1.97 0.99
C TRP A 120 -11.43 1.32 2.31
N ASN A 121 -12.24 1.47 3.36
CA ASN A 121 -12.01 0.84 4.65
C ASN A 121 -11.87 -0.68 4.51
N ALA A 122 -12.73 -1.33 3.72
CA ALA A 122 -12.66 -2.76 3.47
C ALA A 122 -11.40 -3.21 2.71
N LEU A 123 -10.91 -2.39 1.77
CA LEU A 123 -9.69 -2.66 0.99
C LEU A 123 -8.42 -2.52 1.85
N CYS A 124 -8.39 -1.54 2.74
CA CYS A 124 -7.28 -1.24 3.64
C CYS A 124 -7.26 -2.12 4.91
N ASP A 125 -8.32 -2.87 5.20
CA ASP A 125 -8.39 -3.76 6.36
C ASP A 125 -7.46 -4.97 6.17
N SER A 126 -6.42 -5.07 7.02
CA SER A 126 -5.44 -6.16 6.95
C SER A 126 -6.02 -7.53 7.28
N GLY A 127 -7.19 -7.61 7.90
CA GLY A 127 -7.92 -8.87 8.04
C GLY A 127 -8.37 -9.42 6.68
N TRP A 128 -8.74 -8.54 5.76
CA TRP A 128 -9.27 -8.88 4.44
C TRP A 128 -8.20 -8.84 3.36
N ASN A 129 -7.20 -7.98 3.54
CA ASN A 129 -6.04 -7.80 2.69
C ASN A 129 -4.76 -8.06 3.53
N PRO A 130 -4.49 -9.32 3.93
CA PRO A 130 -3.40 -9.64 4.86
C PRO A 130 -2.01 -9.28 4.35
N LEU A 131 -1.83 -9.23 3.03
CA LEU A 131 -0.57 -8.79 2.44
C LEU A 131 -0.34 -7.26 2.54
N TYR A 132 -1.32 -6.53 3.07
CA TYR A 132 -1.24 -5.10 3.40
C TYR A 132 -1.06 -4.85 4.91
N GLU A 133 -0.86 -5.88 5.73
CA GLU A 133 -0.66 -5.74 7.20
C GLU A 133 0.55 -4.86 7.56
N ASP A 134 1.62 -4.92 6.76
CA ASP A 134 2.81 -4.08 6.91
C ASP A 134 2.74 -2.78 6.10
N GLY A 135 1.57 -2.48 5.53
CA GLY A 135 1.32 -1.31 4.70
C GLY A 135 1.81 -1.49 3.28
N VAL A 136 2.40 -0.44 2.70
CA VAL A 136 2.81 -0.41 1.30
C VAL A 136 4.05 -1.28 1.01
N THR A 137 4.89 -1.55 2.01
CA THR A 137 6.12 -2.34 1.85
C THR A 137 5.85 -3.84 2.01
N ILE A 138 6.66 -4.69 1.37
CA ILE A 138 6.58 -6.15 1.51
C ILE A 138 6.87 -6.57 2.96
N THR A 139 7.84 -5.90 3.58
CA THR A 139 8.16 -6.07 5.00
C THR A 139 8.31 -4.72 5.66
N LYS A 140 7.88 -4.61 6.91
CA LYS A 140 8.14 -3.42 7.74
C LYS A 140 9.64 -3.22 8.03
N LEU A 141 10.06 -1.96 8.16
CA LEU A 141 11.40 -1.59 8.61
C LEU A 141 11.54 -1.90 10.11
N ILE A 142 12.63 -2.57 10.52
CA ILE A 142 12.92 -2.88 11.92
C ILE A 142 14.35 -2.51 12.28
N LEU A 143 14.53 -1.62 13.25
CA LEU A 143 15.84 -1.24 13.78
C LEU A 143 16.07 -1.89 15.15
N PRO A 144 17.28 -2.44 15.42
CA PRO A 144 18.51 -2.33 14.61
C PRO A 144 18.69 -3.40 13.53
N ARG A 145 17.73 -4.30 13.30
CA ARG A 145 17.89 -5.41 12.36
C ARG A 145 18.31 -4.92 10.96
N ASP A 146 17.67 -3.86 10.50
CA ASP A 146 17.79 -3.31 9.15
C ASP A 146 18.64 -2.02 9.15
N ILE A 147 19.47 -1.79 10.17
CA ILE A 147 20.22 -0.51 10.35
C ILE A 147 21.23 -0.21 9.24
N ASN A 148 21.68 -1.25 8.53
CA ASN A 148 22.63 -1.12 7.44
C ASN A 148 21.95 -1.06 6.06
N ASP A 149 20.63 -1.27 6.02
CA ASP A 149 19.88 -1.24 4.78
C ASP A 149 19.74 0.21 4.32
N SER A 150 20.05 0.46 3.06
CA SER A 150 19.87 1.79 2.49
C SER A 150 18.40 2.05 2.18
N PHE A 151 18.04 3.32 1.95
CA PHE A 151 16.72 3.64 1.43
C PHE A 151 16.45 2.99 0.05
N ASP A 152 17.48 2.86 -0.79
CA ASP A 152 17.36 2.18 -2.09
C ASP A 152 17.09 0.68 -1.90
N SER A 153 17.67 0.05 -0.89
CA SER A 153 17.39 -1.34 -0.53
C SER A 153 15.94 -1.53 -0.04
N LEU A 154 15.45 -0.61 0.80
CA LEU A 154 14.05 -0.62 1.25
C LEU A 154 13.06 -0.46 0.07
N THR A 155 13.43 0.34 -0.93
CA THR A 155 12.59 0.61 -2.10
C THR A 155 12.88 -0.32 -3.29
N GLY A 156 13.81 -1.27 -3.14
CA GLY A 156 14.21 -2.20 -4.20
C GLY A 156 14.93 -1.57 -5.39
N MET A 157 15.45 -0.35 -5.24
CA MET A 157 16.15 0.38 -6.29
C MET A 157 17.62 -0.02 -6.46
N ASP A 158 18.14 -0.86 -5.56
CA ASP A 158 19.47 -1.46 -5.65
C ASP A 158 19.50 -2.80 -6.41
N CYS A 159 18.33 -3.33 -6.81
CA CYS A 159 18.18 -4.59 -7.53
C CYS A 159 18.00 -4.36 -9.05
N PRO A 160 18.79 -5.00 -9.93
CA PRO A 160 18.65 -4.84 -11.38
C PRO A 160 17.61 -5.80 -12.02
N PRO A 161 16.80 -5.34 -13.00
CA PRO A 161 16.66 -3.93 -13.40
C PRO A 161 15.92 -3.13 -12.31
N PRO A 162 16.33 -1.89 -12.02
CA PRO A 162 15.74 -1.07 -10.96
C PRO A 162 14.44 -0.41 -11.45
N ASN A 163 13.45 -1.24 -11.81
CA ASN A 163 12.13 -0.81 -12.24
C ASN A 163 11.14 -1.97 -12.08
N TRP A 164 10.27 -1.87 -11.08
CA TRP A 164 9.33 -2.92 -10.66
C TRP A 164 7.99 -2.80 -11.39
N ASN A 165 8.03 -2.89 -12.73
CA ASN A 165 6.90 -2.65 -13.62
C ASN A 165 6.18 -3.91 -14.11
N GLU A 166 6.39 -5.06 -13.47
CA GLU A 166 5.76 -6.32 -13.86
C GLU A 166 4.23 -6.20 -13.82
N GLY A 167 3.58 -6.68 -14.89
CA GLY A 167 2.13 -6.61 -15.08
C GLY A 167 1.61 -5.28 -15.65
N LEU A 168 2.48 -4.30 -15.86
CA LEU A 168 2.21 -3.10 -16.68
C LEU A 168 2.80 -3.26 -18.09
N ASP A 169 2.40 -2.38 -19.01
CA ASP A 169 3.06 -2.25 -20.31
C ASP A 169 4.53 -1.83 -20.10
N GLN A 170 5.45 -2.71 -20.50
CA GLN A 170 6.88 -2.55 -20.25
C GLN A 170 7.51 -1.41 -21.05
N GLU A 171 7.01 -1.10 -22.25
CA GLU A 171 7.57 -0.02 -23.06
C GLU A 171 7.10 1.35 -22.58
N LEU A 172 5.83 1.46 -22.17
CA LEU A 172 5.30 2.69 -21.58
C LEU A 172 5.96 3.02 -20.23
N THR A 173 6.43 2.00 -19.51
CA THR A 173 6.90 2.17 -18.12
C THR A 173 8.41 1.99 -17.94
N LYS A 174 9.18 1.72 -19.00
CA LYS A 174 10.62 1.39 -18.92
C LYS A 174 11.49 2.41 -18.20
N ASP A 175 11.12 3.69 -18.28
CA ASP A 175 11.90 4.82 -17.74
C ASP A 175 11.29 5.38 -16.43
N LEU A 176 10.25 4.74 -15.86
CA LEU A 176 9.55 5.27 -14.69
C LEU A 176 10.23 4.97 -13.36
N HIS A 177 11.12 3.97 -13.30
CA HIS A 177 11.81 3.57 -12.08
C HIS A 177 10.82 3.30 -10.92
N LEU A 178 9.79 2.49 -11.19
CA LEU A 178 8.81 2.11 -10.18
C LEU A 178 9.49 1.36 -9.04
N ILE A 179 9.16 1.72 -7.80
CA ILE A 179 9.77 1.14 -6.60
C ILE A 179 9.06 -0.15 -6.15
N SER A 180 9.74 -1.04 -5.44
CA SER A 180 9.16 -2.31 -4.98
C SER A 180 7.87 -2.16 -4.15
N PRO A 181 7.65 -1.10 -3.35
CA PRO A 181 6.37 -0.88 -2.67
C PRO A 181 5.20 -0.56 -3.61
N PHE A 182 5.46 0.07 -4.77
CA PHE A 182 4.44 0.21 -5.81
C PHE A 182 4.01 -1.18 -6.31
N HIS A 183 4.99 -2.03 -6.64
CA HIS A 183 4.75 -3.37 -7.14
C HIS A 183 4.03 -4.25 -6.11
N ASN A 184 4.39 -4.14 -4.83
CA ASN A 184 3.71 -4.85 -3.75
C ASN A 184 2.21 -4.54 -3.72
N LEU A 185 1.84 -3.25 -3.75
CA LEU A 185 0.45 -2.82 -3.84
C LEU A 185 -0.22 -3.37 -5.10
N PHE A 186 0.45 -3.24 -6.25
CA PHE A 186 -0.11 -3.62 -7.54
C PHE A 186 -0.30 -5.13 -7.72
N ASP A 187 0.67 -5.95 -7.35
CA ASP A 187 0.68 -7.40 -7.67
C ASP A 187 0.21 -8.24 -6.48
N HIS A 188 0.78 -8.01 -5.31
CA HIS A 188 0.62 -8.91 -4.16
C HIS A 188 -0.63 -8.61 -3.34
N THR A 189 -0.96 -7.33 -3.12
CA THR A 189 -2.18 -6.99 -2.37
C THR A 189 -3.46 -7.15 -3.22
N LYS A 190 -4.62 -6.92 -2.61
CA LYS A 190 -5.92 -6.96 -3.28
C LYS A 190 -6.40 -5.63 -3.86
N PHE A 191 -5.54 -4.60 -3.91
CA PHE A 191 -5.86 -3.36 -4.58
C PHE A 191 -5.87 -3.53 -6.11
N ALA A 192 -6.86 -2.91 -6.75
CA ALA A 192 -6.80 -2.55 -8.17
C ALA A 192 -5.86 -1.35 -8.35
N ILE A 193 -5.31 -1.17 -9.55
CA ILE A 193 -4.39 -0.07 -9.83
C ILE A 193 -5.03 1.29 -9.55
N THR A 194 -6.30 1.46 -9.93
CA THR A 194 -7.04 2.71 -9.69
C THR A 194 -7.34 2.96 -8.23
N ASP A 195 -7.23 1.99 -7.33
CA ASP A 195 -7.52 2.22 -5.91
C ASP A 195 -6.46 3.12 -5.27
N PHE A 196 -5.19 2.97 -5.67
CA PHE A 196 -4.08 3.64 -5.00
C PHE A 196 -3.39 4.72 -5.84
N ILE A 197 -3.43 4.68 -7.18
CA ILE A 197 -2.71 5.68 -8.02
C ILE A 197 -3.21 7.12 -7.84
N TYR A 198 -4.34 7.32 -7.16
CA TYR A 198 -4.87 8.65 -6.81
C TYR A 198 -4.53 9.11 -5.39
N VAL A 199 -3.93 8.25 -4.56
CA VAL A 199 -3.48 8.58 -3.20
C VAL A 199 -2.29 9.55 -3.28
N ARG A 200 -2.35 10.63 -2.51
CA ARG A 200 -1.22 11.57 -2.34
C ARG A 200 -0.81 11.75 -0.88
N GLU A 201 -1.61 11.23 0.04
CA GLU A 201 -1.40 11.30 1.47
C GLU A 201 -1.16 9.91 2.04
N PHE A 202 -0.25 9.82 3.01
CA PHE A 202 0.23 8.57 3.57
C PHE A 202 0.35 8.68 5.07
N GLU A 203 0.15 7.55 5.74
CA GLU A 203 0.16 7.45 7.20
C GLU A 203 1.36 6.65 7.67
N THR A 204 2.21 7.28 8.47
CA THR A 204 3.41 6.65 9.02
C THR A 204 3.16 6.18 10.46
N GLU A 205 3.38 4.89 10.69
CA GLU A 205 3.36 4.31 12.04
C GLU A 205 4.79 3.95 12.46
N ILE A 206 5.27 4.55 13.56
CA ILE A 206 6.56 4.19 14.20
C ILE A 206 6.27 3.71 15.62
N LYS A 207 6.60 2.45 15.90
CA LYS A 207 6.43 1.80 17.20
C LYS A 207 7.78 1.49 17.83
N ILE A 208 7.87 1.65 19.14
CA ILE A 208 9.03 1.29 19.96
C ILE A 208 8.59 0.13 20.87
N GLU A 209 9.25 -1.01 20.73
CA GLU A 209 9.01 -2.20 21.54
C GLU A 209 10.22 -2.46 22.44
N ILE A 210 9.97 -2.72 23.73
CA ILE A 210 11.04 -2.94 24.72
C ILE A 210 10.78 -4.27 25.39
N ASP A 211 11.62 -5.26 25.10
CA ASP A 211 11.60 -6.54 25.81
C ASP A 211 12.40 -6.42 27.11
N ARG A 212 11.65 -6.38 28.22
CA ARG A 212 12.19 -6.43 29.58
C ARG A 212 11.99 -7.83 30.13
N LYS A 213 13.09 -8.53 30.41
CA LYS A 213 13.04 -9.66 31.35
C LYS A 213 12.66 -9.10 32.72
N VAL A 214 11.44 -9.38 33.15
CA VAL A 214 10.97 -9.15 34.54
C VAL A 214 11.53 -10.25 35.43
#